data_AF-A0A4S8KZC1-F1
#
_entry.id   AF-A0A4S8KZC1-F1
#
_cell.length_a   1.000
_cell.length_b   1.000
_cell.length_c   1.000
_cell.angle_alpha   90.00
_cell.angle_beta   90.00
_cell.angle_gamma   90.00
#
_symmetry.space_group_name_H-M   'P 1'
#
loop_
_entity.id
_entity.type
_entity.pdbx_description
1 polymer ?
#
loop_
_entity_poly.entity_id
_entity_poly.type
_entity_poly.pdbx_seq_one_letter_code
_entity_poly.pdbx_strand_id
1 'polypeptide(L)'
;MPRTLLCTRCYKELFTSDISPNSPSRDLLHSSRTPSESDIPQIKQNLAESLAGLVKCDAQIEELMGIIAELQQKRADLKKYVDGHHSLLSSMRKFPSEILGEIFGFCCSEYGLSVKREKSLEPFQVNAPALVLSQICSRWRDVMISSPSLW
;
A
#
# COMPACT_ATOMS: atom_id res chain seq x y z
N MET A 1 -31.80 6.41 12.22
CA MET A 1 -30.37 6.25 12.58
C MET A 1 -29.79 5.17 11.69
N PRO A 2 -28.90 5.50 10.74
CA PRO A 2 -28.24 4.49 9.92
C PRO A 2 -27.28 3.67 10.81
N ARG A 3 -27.33 2.35 10.69
CA ARG A 3 -26.40 1.42 11.33
C ARG A 3 -25.44 0.89 10.28
N THR A 4 -24.15 1.12 10.47
CA THR A 4 -23.11 0.55 9.59
C THR A 4 -22.44 -0.59 10.33
N LEU A 5 -22.54 -1.80 9.78
CA LEU A 5 -21.81 -2.97 10.29
C LEU A 5 -20.32 -2.83 9.95
N LEU A 6 -19.47 -2.72 10.96
CA LEU A 6 -18.01 -2.68 10.76
C LEU A 6 -17.43 -4.06 10.47
N CYS A 7 -18.00 -5.08 11.08
CA CYS A 7 -17.39 -6.39 11.17
C CYS A 7 -18.50 -7.44 11.21
N THR A 8 -18.62 -8.21 10.14
CA THR A 8 -19.64 -9.27 10.00
C THR A 8 -19.38 -10.50 10.87
N ARG A 9 -18.20 -10.60 11.50
CA ARG A 9 -17.83 -11.71 12.41
C ARG A 9 -18.01 -11.38 13.89
N CYS A 10 -17.82 -10.12 14.27
CA CYS A 10 -17.88 -9.65 15.65
C CYS A 10 -19.10 -8.77 15.92
N TYR A 11 -19.94 -8.52 14.89
CA TYR A 11 -21.19 -7.75 14.95
C TYR A 11 -21.04 -6.35 15.59
N LYS A 12 -19.83 -5.79 15.57
CA LYS A 12 -19.57 -4.43 16.08
C LYS A 12 -20.24 -3.43 15.13
N GLU A 13 -21.22 -2.69 15.63
CA GLU A 13 -21.94 -1.65 14.90
C GLU A 13 -21.27 -0.28 15.14
N LEU A 14 -21.10 0.53 14.09
CA LEU A 14 -20.89 1.97 14.26
C LEU A 14 -22.23 2.61 14.56
N PHE A 15 -22.36 3.16 15.76
CA PHE A 15 -23.42 4.11 16.06
C PHE A 15 -22.97 5.51 15.65
N THR A 16 -23.33 5.91 14.42
CA THR A 16 -23.26 7.32 14.05
C THR A 16 -24.50 8.00 14.61
N SER A 17 -24.35 8.67 15.75
CA SER A 17 -25.37 9.62 16.20
C SER A 17 -25.33 10.80 15.23
N ASP A 18 -26.34 10.92 14.36
CA ASP A 18 -26.51 12.13 13.54
C ASP A 18 -26.62 13.32 14.50
N ILE A 19 -25.82 14.36 14.25
CA ILE A 19 -25.99 15.66 14.92
C ILE A 19 -27.43 16.08 14.66
N SER A 20 -28.26 16.16 15.70
CA SER A 20 -29.69 16.46 15.56
C SER A 20 -29.87 17.76 14.76
N PRO A 21 -30.60 17.74 13.63
CA PRO A 21 -30.76 18.92 12.78
C PRO A 21 -31.50 20.07 13.50
N ASN A 22 -32.20 19.78 14.60
CA ASN A 22 -33.00 20.72 15.40
C ASN A 22 -32.30 21.17 16.70
N SER A 23 -30.96 21.24 16.71
CA SER A 23 -30.27 21.90 17.82
C SER A 23 -30.63 23.40 17.83
N PRO A 24 -31.14 23.97 18.94
CA PRO A 24 -31.45 25.41 19.04
C PRO A 24 -30.22 26.30 18.75
N SER A 25 -29.02 25.73 18.81
CA SER A 25 -27.77 26.40 18.46
C SER A 25 -27.62 26.65 16.95
N ARG A 26 -28.30 25.90 16.07
CA ARG A 26 -28.13 26.02 14.60
C ARG A 26 -28.77 27.29 14.05
N ASP A 27 -29.91 27.70 14.61
CA ASP A 27 -30.57 28.96 14.27
C ASP A 27 -29.73 30.18 14.71
N LEU A 28 -29.00 30.06 15.82
CA LEU A 28 -28.05 31.08 16.28
C LEU A 28 -26.80 31.16 15.40
N LEU A 29 -26.28 30.01 14.92
CA LEU A 29 -25.10 29.96 14.04
C LEU A 29 -25.32 30.64 12.68
N HIS A 30 -26.58 30.78 12.23
CA HIS A 30 -26.94 31.43 10.99
C HIS A 30 -27.60 32.82 11.18
N SER A 31 -27.76 33.30 12.41
CA SER A 31 -28.33 34.62 12.71
C SER A 31 -27.26 35.62 13.17
N SER A 32 -27.50 36.92 12.97
CA SER A 32 -26.68 38.00 13.56
C SER A 32 -26.95 38.25 15.05
N ARG A 33 -27.75 37.40 15.70
CA ARG A 33 -28.16 37.55 17.10
C ARG A 33 -27.06 37.05 18.03
N THR A 34 -26.67 37.89 18.99
CA THR A 34 -25.78 37.45 20.07
C THR A 34 -26.54 36.57 21.07
N PRO A 35 -25.94 35.45 21.55
CA PRO A 35 -26.54 34.62 22.58
C PRO A 35 -26.89 35.43 23.82
N SER A 36 -28.09 35.24 24.36
CA SER A 36 -28.49 35.86 25.63
C SER A 36 -27.84 35.15 26.82
N GLU A 37 -27.79 35.78 27.99
CA GLU A 37 -27.23 35.14 29.19
C GLU A 37 -27.93 33.82 29.56
N SER A 38 -29.21 33.68 29.22
CA SER A 38 -29.96 32.43 29.38
C SER A 38 -29.59 31.33 28.38
N ASP A 39 -29.02 31.66 27.23
CA ASP A 39 -28.62 30.69 26.20
C ASP A 39 -27.23 30.09 26.47
N ILE A 40 -26.37 30.83 27.17
CA ILE A 40 -24.96 30.46 27.42
C ILE A 40 -24.82 29.08 28.10
N PRO A 41 -25.58 28.74 29.16
CA PRO A 41 -25.44 27.44 29.83
C PRO A 41 -25.78 26.28 28.89
N GLN A 42 -26.84 26.42 28.09
CA GLN A 42 -27.28 25.38 27.17
C GLN A 42 -26.28 25.18 26.01
N ILE A 43 -25.71 26.26 25.49
CA ILE A 43 -24.64 26.20 24.48
C ILE A 43 -23.40 25.51 25.04
N LYS A 44 -22.97 25.85 26.27
CA LYS A 44 -21.82 25.22 26.92
C LYS A 44 -22.04 23.73 27.16
N GLN A 45 -23.23 23.33 27.57
CA GLN A 45 -23.58 21.92 27.76
C GLN A 45 -23.53 21.15 26.43
N ASN A 46 -24.18 21.67 25.38
CA ASN A 46 -24.16 21.06 24.05
C ASN A 46 -22.73 20.94 23.49
N LEU A 47 -21.89 21.96 23.73
CA LEU A 47 -20.48 21.94 23.34
C LEU A 47 -19.72 20.85 24.10
N ALA A 48 -19.91 20.73 25.41
CA ALA A 48 -19.27 19.69 26.22
C ALA A 48 -19.67 18.27 25.77
N GLU A 49 -20.96 18.04 25.50
CA GLU A 49 -21.46 16.77 24.98
C GLU A 49 -20.89 16.46 23.59
N SER A 50 -20.82 17.47 22.71
CA SER A 50 -20.24 17.31 21.36
C SER A 50 -18.74 17.02 21.40
N LEU A 51 -17.99 17.69 22.27
CA LEU A 51 -16.56 17.43 22.46
C LEU A 51 -16.30 16.02 23.01
N ALA A 52 -17.12 15.57 23.97
CA ALA A 52 -17.02 14.21 24.47
C ALA A 52 -17.32 13.16 23.38
N GLY A 53 -18.31 13.44 22.50
CA GLY A 53 -18.60 12.63 21.33
C GLY A 53 -17.42 12.59 20.34
N LEU A 54 -16.77 13.73 20.09
CA LEU A 54 -15.61 13.85 19.20
C LEU A 54 -14.43 13.02 19.72
N VAL A 55 -14.08 13.14 20.99
CA VAL A 55 -13.00 12.36 21.62
C VAL A 55 -13.27 10.85 21.51
N LYS A 56 -14.53 10.43 21.67
CA LYS A 56 -14.91 9.03 21.50
C LYS A 56 -14.76 8.55 20.06
N CYS A 57 -15.13 9.39 19.08
CA CYS A 57 -14.94 9.08 17.66
C CYS A 57 -13.46 8.95 17.32
N ASP A 58 -12.63 9.88 17.78
CA ASP A 58 -11.17 9.86 17.53
C ASP A 58 -10.54 8.59 18.11
N ALA A 59 -10.90 8.21 19.35
CA ALA A 59 -10.41 6.97 19.97
C ALA A 59 -10.83 5.72 19.16
N GLN A 60 -12.04 5.68 18.61
CA GLN A 60 -12.49 4.58 17.75
C GLN A 60 -11.75 4.55 16.41
N ILE A 61 -11.44 5.72 15.83
CA ILE A 61 -10.64 5.81 14.61
C ILE A 61 -9.24 5.25 14.87
N GLU A 62 -8.58 5.65 15.96
CA GLU A 62 -7.27 5.14 16.34
C GLU A 62 -7.27 3.61 16.55
N GLU A 63 -8.27 3.08 17.27
CA GLU A 63 -8.43 1.63 17.47
C GLU A 63 -8.52 0.88 16.12
N LEU A 64 -9.39 1.35 15.22
CA LEU A 64 -9.60 0.71 13.92
C LEU A 64 -8.36 0.83 13.01
N MET A 65 -7.66 1.96 13.05
CA MET A 65 -6.41 2.14 12.31
C MET A 65 -5.34 1.15 12.80
N GLY A 66 -5.24 0.90 14.11
CA GLY A 66 -4.36 -0.11 14.67
C GLY A 66 -4.65 -1.51 14.13
N ILE A 67 -5.93 -1.90 14.12
CA ILE A 67 -6.37 -3.20 13.58
C ILE A 67 -6.04 -3.33 12.08
N ILE A 68 -6.25 -2.26 11.30
CA ILE A 68 -5.90 -2.24 9.87
C ILE A 68 -4.40 -2.44 9.68
N ALA A 69 -3.57 -1.78 10.47
CA ALA A 69 -2.11 -1.91 10.39
C ALA A 69 -1.66 -3.35 10.67
N GLU A 70 -2.21 -3.99 11.71
CA GLU A 70 -1.92 -5.40 12.03
C GLU A 70 -2.31 -6.35 10.90
N LEU A 71 -3.50 -6.17 10.31
CA LEU A 71 -3.97 -6.98 9.19
C LEU A 71 -3.12 -6.79 7.94
N GLN A 72 -2.67 -5.55 7.66
CA GLN A 72 -1.77 -5.26 6.56
C GLN A 72 -0.42 -5.93 6.75
N GLN A 73 0.13 -5.91 7.96
CA GLN A 73 1.38 -6.58 8.29
C GLN A 73 1.25 -8.10 8.10
N LYS A 74 0.20 -8.71 8.67
CA LYS A 74 -0.08 -10.14 8.49
C LYS A 74 -0.23 -10.53 7.02
N ARG A 75 -0.91 -9.70 6.22
CA ARG A 75 -1.03 -9.90 4.77
C ARG A 75 0.33 -9.86 4.08
N ALA A 76 1.19 -8.90 4.43
CA ALA A 76 2.52 -8.78 3.85
C ALA A 76 3.38 -10.02 4.16
N ASP A 77 3.33 -10.52 5.40
CA ASP A 77 4.08 -11.71 5.81
C ASP A 77 3.59 -12.97 5.11
N LEU A 78 2.26 -13.16 5.02
CA LEU A 78 1.68 -14.26 4.25
C LEU A 78 2.05 -14.19 2.77
N LYS A 79 2.04 -12.99 2.18
CA LYS A 79 2.47 -12.80 0.78
C LYS A 79 3.92 -13.22 0.58
N LYS A 80 4.84 -12.79 1.46
CA LYS A 80 6.25 -13.22 1.42
C LYS A 80 6.39 -14.74 1.54
N TYR A 81 5.63 -15.36 2.44
CA TYR A 81 5.64 -16.82 2.61
C TYR A 81 5.18 -17.53 1.33
N VAL A 82 4.05 -17.11 0.76
CA VAL A 82 3.49 -17.66 -0.49
C VAL A 82 4.45 -17.46 -1.66
N ASP A 83 4.99 -16.26 -1.84
CA ASP A 83 5.93 -15.95 -2.92
C ASP A 83 7.22 -16.78 -2.79
N GLY A 84 7.70 -17.00 -1.56
CA GLY A 84 8.84 -17.90 -1.28
C GLY A 84 8.56 -19.35 -1.69
N HIS A 85 7.37 -19.88 -1.39
CA HIS A 85 6.97 -21.23 -1.76
C HIS A 85 6.75 -21.36 -3.28
N HIS A 86 6.12 -20.38 -3.92
CA HIS A 86 6.02 -20.34 -5.38
C HIS A 86 7.39 -20.32 -6.03
N SER A 87 8.32 -19.54 -5.48
CA SER A 87 9.70 -19.52 -5.98
C SER A 87 10.36 -20.89 -5.84
N LEU A 88 10.15 -21.61 -4.73
CA LEU A 88 10.65 -22.99 -4.53
C LEU A 88 10.08 -23.98 -5.54
N LEU A 89 8.79 -23.87 -5.85
CA LEU A 89 8.11 -24.74 -6.79
C LEU A 89 8.31 -24.34 -8.26
N SER A 90 8.85 -23.15 -8.51
CA SER A 90 9.10 -22.64 -9.86
C SER A 90 9.98 -23.60 -10.65
N SER A 91 9.51 -23.96 -11.84
CA SER A 91 10.24 -24.78 -12.81
C SER A 91 11.62 -24.21 -13.15
N MET A 92 11.83 -22.91 -12.95
CA MET A 92 13.13 -22.25 -13.12
C MET A 92 14.20 -22.75 -12.15
N ARG A 93 13.86 -23.39 -11.02
CA ARG A 93 14.84 -24.07 -10.13
C ARG A 93 15.17 -25.49 -10.58
N LYS A 94 14.32 -26.11 -11.41
CA LYS A 94 14.49 -27.46 -11.96
C LYS A 94 15.12 -27.47 -13.34
N PHE A 95 15.10 -26.34 -14.03
CA PHE A 95 15.70 -26.18 -15.34
C PHE A 95 17.21 -26.44 -15.28
N PRO A 96 17.88 -27.19 -16.17
CA PRO A 96 19.34 -27.35 -16.12
C PRO A 96 20.08 -26.02 -16.37
N SER A 97 21.25 -25.85 -15.77
CA SER A 97 22.03 -24.61 -15.90
C SER A 97 22.59 -24.44 -17.31
N GLU A 98 22.86 -25.54 -18.00
CA GLU A 98 23.36 -25.62 -19.37
C GLU A 98 22.34 -25.02 -20.35
N ILE A 99 21.08 -25.48 -20.26
CA ILE A 99 20.00 -24.96 -21.11
C ILE A 99 19.72 -23.49 -20.78
N LEU A 100 19.83 -23.10 -19.51
CA LEU A 100 19.69 -21.70 -19.10
C LEU A 100 20.79 -20.83 -19.74
N GLY A 101 22.03 -21.32 -19.77
CA GLY A 101 23.16 -20.67 -20.42
C GLY A 101 22.97 -20.55 -21.93
N GLU A 102 22.46 -21.59 -22.60
CA GLU A 102 22.12 -21.52 -24.03
C GLU A 102 21.05 -20.45 -24.31
N ILE A 103 19.98 -20.41 -23.51
CA ILE A 103 18.94 -19.36 -23.60
C ILE A 103 19.57 -17.97 -23.42
N PHE A 104 20.43 -17.81 -22.42
CA PHE A 104 21.11 -16.53 -22.20
C PHE A 104 22.03 -16.16 -23.36
N GLY A 105 22.67 -17.14 -24.01
CA GLY A 105 23.42 -16.94 -25.25
C GLY A 105 22.56 -16.32 -26.35
N PHE A 106 21.35 -16.83 -26.56
CA PHE A 106 20.39 -16.24 -27.50
C PHE A 106 19.94 -14.82 -27.09
N CYS A 107 19.81 -14.56 -25.78
CA CYS A 107 19.39 -13.26 -25.27
C CYS A 107 20.51 -12.20 -25.30
N CYS A 108 21.76 -12.60 -25.09
CA CYS A 108 22.89 -11.68 -25.03
C CYS A 108 23.38 -11.27 -26.44
N SER A 109 23.12 -12.09 -27.47
CA SER A 109 23.55 -11.84 -28.86
C SER A 109 25.05 -11.49 -28.96
N GLU A 110 25.52 -11.02 -30.12
CA GLU A 110 26.95 -10.90 -30.47
C GLU A 110 27.80 -10.06 -29.46
N TYR A 111 27.17 -9.24 -28.60
CA TYR A 111 27.85 -8.41 -27.60
C TYR A 111 27.06 -8.35 -26.28
N GLY A 112 27.69 -8.67 -25.13
CA GLY A 112 27.05 -8.61 -23.81
C GLY A 112 26.74 -7.18 -23.31
N LEU A 113 27.29 -6.17 -23.98
CA LEU A 113 26.96 -4.75 -23.82
C LEU A 113 27.05 -4.03 -25.17
N SER A 114 26.01 -3.28 -25.51
CA SER A 114 26.00 -2.40 -26.69
C SER A 114 25.59 -0.99 -26.28
N VAL A 115 26.33 -0.01 -26.77
CA VAL A 115 26.01 1.41 -26.61
C VAL A 115 25.73 1.97 -27.99
N LYS A 116 24.46 2.32 -28.25
CA LYS A 116 24.03 2.87 -29.54
C LYS A 116 23.66 4.34 -29.38
N ARG A 117 23.97 5.10 -30.42
CA ARG A 117 23.52 6.49 -30.59
C ARG A 117 23.06 6.63 -32.04
N GLU A 118 21.75 6.62 -32.27
CA GLU A 118 21.19 6.73 -33.63
C GLU A 118 21.28 8.17 -34.19
N LYS A 119 21.23 9.19 -33.34
CA LYS A 119 21.32 10.61 -33.73
C LYS A 119 22.20 11.37 -32.76
N SER A 120 22.91 12.40 -33.23
CA SER A 120 23.89 13.13 -32.39
C SER A 120 23.27 13.85 -31.18
N LEU A 121 21.96 14.10 -31.20
CA LEU A 121 21.20 14.80 -30.17
C LEU A 121 20.45 13.87 -29.19
N GLU A 122 20.42 12.57 -29.44
CA GLU A 122 19.74 11.61 -28.56
C GLU A 122 20.70 11.09 -27.47
N PRO A 123 20.18 10.80 -26.25
CA PRO A 123 20.96 10.15 -25.21
C PRO A 123 21.44 8.77 -25.68
N PHE A 124 22.59 8.33 -25.15
CA PHE A 124 23.11 7.01 -25.43
C PHE A 124 22.14 5.93 -24.94
N GLN A 125 21.80 4.98 -25.81
CA GLN A 125 21.05 3.80 -25.44
C GLN A 125 22.03 2.69 -25.07
N VAL A 126 22.08 2.37 -23.78
CA VAL A 126 22.86 1.24 -23.26
C VAL A 126 21.96 0.02 -23.19
N ASN A 127 22.33 -1.03 -23.92
CA ASN A 127 21.71 -2.34 -23.80
C ASN A 127 22.75 -3.30 -23.21
N ALA A 128 22.50 -3.81 -22.01
CA ALA A 128 23.39 -4.73 -21.31
C ALA A 128 22.60 -5.97 -20.84
N PRO A 129 22.23 -6.86 -21.79
CA PRO A 129 21.37 -8.02 -21.49
C PRO A 129 21.99 -8.91 -20.41
N ALA A 130 23.31 -9.11 -20.44
CA ALA A 130 24.02 -9.88 -19.43
C ALA A 130 23.84 -9.32 -18.00
N LEU A 131 23.96 -8.00 -17.85
CA LEU A 131 23.75 -7.33 -16.57
C LEU A 131 22.31 -7.47 -16.10
N VAL A 132 21.33 -7.26 -16.98
CA VAL A 132 19.90 -7.38 -16.66
C VAL A 132 19.57 -8.81 -16.21
N LEU A 133 20.02 -9.82 -16.93
CA LEU A 133 19.78 -11.23 -16.60
C LEU A 133 20.41 -11.61 -15.25
N SER A 134 21.62 -11.12 -14.95
CA SER A 134 22.33 -11.39 -13.69
C SER A 134 21.66 -10.79 -12.43
N GLN A 135 20.71 -9.86 -12.61
CA GLN A 135 19.99 -9.21 -11.52
C GLN A 135 18.67 -9.89 -11.16
N ILE A 136 18.19 -10.85 -11.96
CA ILE A 136 16.89 -11.48 -11.77
C ILE A 136 16.85 -12.38 -10.52
N CYS A 137 17.83 -13.27 -10.36
CA CYS A 137 17.95 -14.10 -9.16
C CYS A 137 19.39 -14.61 -8.97
N SER A 138 19.71 -15.17 -7.79
CA SER A 138 21.03 -15.73 -7.50
C SER A 138 21.45 -16.79 -8.51
N ARG A 139 20.53 -17.69 -8.87
CA ARG A 139 20.82 -18.75 -9.83
C ARG A 139 21.17 -18.23 -11.23
N TRP A 140 20.43 -17.24 -11.73
CA TRP A 140 20.71 -16.63 -13.04
C TRP A 140 22.07 -15.94 -13.01
N ARG A 141 22.39 -15.27 -11.89
CA ARG A 141 23.71 -14.70 -11.66
C ARG A 141 24.81 -15.76 -11.68
N ASP A 142 24.63 -16.89 -11.01
CA ASP A 142 25.63 -17.97 -10.97
C ASP A 142 25.92 -18.49 -12.38
N VAL A 143 24.87 -18.73 -13.18
CA VAL A 143 25.01 -19.16 -14.59
C VAL A 143 25.73 -18.10 -15.42
N MET A 144 25.34 -16.82 -15.29
CA MET A 144 25.97 -15.70 -16.01
C MET A 144 27.44 -15.51 -15.64
N ILE A 145 27.81 -15.69 -14.37
CA ILE A 145 29.21 -15.58 -13.90
C ILE A 145 30.02 -16.78 -14.38
N SER A 146 29.43 -17.99 -14.38
CA SER A 146 30.09 -19.20 -14.86
C SER A 146 30.26 -19.27 -16.39
N SER A 147 29.64 -18.33 -17.13
CA SER A 147 29.64 -18.29 -18.60
C SER A 147 30.27 -16.99 -19.10
N PRO A 148 31.62 -16.85 -19.11
CA PRO A 148 32.30 -15.64 -19.55
C PRO A 148 31.96 -15.20 -20.98
N SER A 149 31.56 -16.14 -21.85
CA SER A 149 31.17 -15.86 -23.23
C SER A 149 29.88 -15.04 -23.40
N LEU A 150 29.15 -14.78 -22.31
CA LEU A 150 27.89 -14.00 -22.31
C LEU A 150 28.10 -12.50 -22.06
N TRP A 151 29.33 -12.07 -21.76
CA TRP A 151 29.70 -10.68 -21.47
C TRP A 151 30.44 -10.06 -22.65
#